data_AF-A0A9D9QUE8-F1
#
_entry.id   AF-A0A9D9QUE8-F1
#
_cell.length_a   1.000
_cell.length_b   1.000
_cell.length_c   1.000
_cell.angle_alpha   90.00
_cell.angle_beta   90.00
_cell.angle_gamma   90.00
#
_symmetry.space_group_name_H-M   'P 1'
#
loop_
_entity.id
_entity.type
_entity.pdbx_description
1 polymer ?
#
loop_
_entity_poly.entity_id
_entity_poly.type
_entity_poly.pdbx_seq_one_letter_code
_entity_poly.pdbx_strand_id
1 'polypeptide(L)'
;AWDVVNEAIAGGGDDGEGFYPLQSATNVSADDAKNNFYWQDYLGSEDYVRIAVAAARKYYAENGGTNPLRLFVNDYNLESDWDDNKKVKSLVHWIEKWEADGVTKIDGIGTQMHVSCHANAETQKSKEDHVVKMFEILAESGKLVKITELDMGYVDEEGNSVKTADMTQAQHKAMSEYYKFIVKKYFEIIPVAQQYGITQWCITDSPTGSGWRGGEPVGLWDANYNRKHTYAGFADGLAGK
;
A
#
# COMPACT_ATOMS: atom_id res chain seq x y z
N ALA A 1 4.21 -12.98 8.81
CA ALA A 1 4.42 -12.76 7.37
C ALA A 1 5.70 -11.98 7.17
N TRP A 2 6.19 -11.93 5.93
CA TRP A 2 7.28 -11.07 5.50
C TRP A 2 6.92 -10.46 4.14
N ASP A 3 7.21 -9.18 3.96
CA ASP A 3 7.22 -8.56 2.63
C ASP A 3 8.53 -8.97 1.95
N VAL A 4 8.45 -9.99 1.10
CA VAL A 4 9.64 -10.61 0.47
C VAL A 4 10.19 -9.74 -0.65
N VAL A 5 9.32 -8.93 -1.26
CA VAL A 5 9.62 -7.94 -2.28
C VAL A 5 8.81 -6.70 -1.93
N ASN A 6 9.46 -5.53 -1.96
CA ASN A 6 8.82 -4.25 -1.68
C ASN A 6 9.05 -3.31 -2.87
N GLU A 7 7.98 -2.66 -3.34
CA GLU A 7 8.03 -1.54 -4.30
C GLU A 7 8.65 -1.89 -5.66
N ALA A 8 8.39 -3.10 -6.14
CA ALA A 8 9.00 -3.59 -7.37
C ALA A 8 8.37 -2.98 -8.63
N ILE A 9 7.10 -2.59 -8.61
CA ILE A 9 6.38 -2.16 -9.80
C ILE A 9 6.65 -0.67 -10.05
N ALA A 10 7.04 -0.32 -11.27
CA ALA A 10 7.20 1.08 -11.65
C ALA A 10 5.85 1.82 -11.64
N GLY A 11 5.89 3.14 -11.44
CA GLY A 11 4.69 4.00 -11.48
C GLY A 11 4.32 4.50 -12.88
N GLY A 12 4.83 3.88 -13.94
CA GLY A 12 4.70 4.35 -15.31
C GLY A 12 5.41 3.45 -16.33
N GLY A 13 5.18 3.71 -17.62
CA GLY A 13 5.78 2.96 -18.72
C GLY A 13 4.92 1.81 -19.24
N ASP A 14 5.55 0.92 -19.99
CA ASP A 14 4.96 -0.28 -20.56
C ASP A 14 6.02 -1.40 -20.60
N ASP A 15 5.67 -2.59 -20.12
CA ASP A 15 6.51 -3.79 -20.18
C ASP A 15 6.47 -4.49 -21.56
N GLY A 16 5.68 -3.96 -22.50
CA GLY A 16 5.44 -4.53 -23.82
C GLY A 16 4.17 -5.38 -23.89
N GLU A 17 3.52 -5.63 -22.76
CA GLU A 17 2.27 -6.39 -22.62
C GLU A 17 1.11 -5.51 -22.12
N GLY A 18 1.33 -4.19 -22.02
CA GLY A 18 0.34 -3.23 -21.56
C GLY A 18 0.35 -2.99 -20.06
N PHE A 19 1.29 -3.58 -19.30
CA PHE A 19 1.44 -3.41 -17.86
C PHE A 19 2.62 -2.48 -17.55
N TYR A 20 2.68 -1.96 -16.31
CA TYR A 20 3.89 -1.26 -15.87
C TYR A 20 5.06 -2.24 -15.71
N PRO A 21 6.25 -1.85 -16.18
CA PRO A 21 7.45 -2.64 -15.98
C PRO A 21 7.86 -2.64 -14.50
N LEU A 22 8.82 -3.49 -14.16
CA LEU A 22 9.51 -3.39 -12.88
C LEU A 22 10.41 -2.15 -12.83
N GLN A 23 10.69 -1.64 -11.63
CA GLN A 23 11.66 -0.57 -11.43
C GLN A 23 13.05 -0.98 -11.93
N SER A 24 13.70 -0.10 -12.67
CA SER A 24 15.03 -0.27 -13.27
C SER A 24 15.78 1.05 -13.22
N ALA A 25 17.12 1.01 -13.15
CA ALA A 25 17.93 2.21 -13.32
C ALA A 25 17.67 2.94 -14.67
N THR A 26 17.07 2.24 -15.64
CA THR A 26 16.75 2.77 -16.98
C THR A 26 15.40 3.48 -17.08
N ASN A 27 14.50 3.35 -16.09
CA ASN A 27 13.14 3.91 -16.13
C ASN A 27 12.81 4.83 -14.95
N VAL A 28 13.84 5.35 -14.28
CA VAL A 28 13.76 6.26 -13.13
C VAL A 28 14.52 7.56 -13.41
N SER A 29 14.48 8.52 -12.48
CA SER A 29 15.28 9.74 -12.58
C SER A 29 16.79 9.42 -12.54
N ALA A 30 17.63 10.31 -13.08
CA ALA A 30 19.08 10.12 -13.04
C ALA A 30 19.62 10.05 -11.60
N ASP A 31 19.00 10.77 -10.67
CA ASP A 31 19.35 10.73 -9.26
C ASP A 31 18.94 9.39 -8.62
N ASP A 32 17.75 8.88 -8.92
CA ASP A 32 17.31 7.56 -8.42
C ASP A 32 18.13 6.41 -9.01
N ALA A 33 18.51 6.50 -10.29
CA ALA A 33 19.39 5.53 -10.94
C ALA A 33 20.77 5.45 -10.26
N LYS A 34 21.25 6.58 -9.74
CA LYS A 34 22.53 6.70 -9.05
C LYS A 34 22.46 6.25 -7.58
N ASN A 35 21.34 6.52 -6.92
CA ASN A 35 21.23 6.37 -5.46
C ASN A 35 20.57 5.05 -5.02
N ASN A 36 19.88 4.34 -5.92
CA ASN A 36 19.17 3.10 -5.60
C ASN A 36 19.78 1.88 -6.28
N PHE A 37 19.44 0.70 -5.77
CA PHE A 37 19.82 -0.59 -6.33
C PHE A 37 18.58 -1.33 -6.85
N TYR A 38 18.57 -1.68 -8.13
CA TYR A 38 17.43 -2.31 -8.79
C TYR A 38 17.73 -3.80 -9.04
N TRP A 39 17.15 -4.69 -8.24
CA TRP A 39 17.46 -6.12 -8.25
C TRP A 39 17.31 -6.78 -9.63
N GLN A 40 16.27 -6.42 -10.39
CA GLN A 40 16.03 -7.03 -11.69
C GLN A 40 17.12 -6.74 -12.74
N ASP A 41 17.83 -5.61 -12.62
CA ASP A 41 18.88 -5.23 -13.58
C ASP A 41 20.09 -6.18 -13.49
N TYR A 42 20.21 -6.94 -12.40
CA TYR A 42 21.33 -7.82 -12.11
C TYR A 42 20.95 -9.30 -12.04
N LEU A 43 19.78 -9.58 -11.48
CA LEU A 43 19.29 -10.94 -11.26
C LEU A 43 18.23 -11.36 -12.28
N GLY A 44 17.79 -10.47 -13.18
CA GLY A 44 16.74 -10.73 -14.14
C GLY A 44 15.33 -10.52 -13.56
N SER A 45 14.40 -10.08 -14.40
CA SER A 45 13.05 -9.63 -13.99
C SER A 45 12.19 -10.72 -13.34
N GLU A 46 12.39 -11.99 -13.70
CA GLU A 46 11.69 -13.11 -13.07
C GLU A 46 12.47 -13.69 -11.88
N ASP A 47 13.76 -13.93 -12.07
CA ASP A 47 14.54 -14.78 -11.17
C ASP A 47 14.78 -14.13 -9.80
N TYR A 48 14.91 -12.81 -9.70
CA TYR A 48 15.20 -12.18 -8.40
C TYR A 48 14.12 -12.44 -7.35
N VAL A 49 12.84 -12.41 -7.73
CA VAL A 49 11.72 -12.72 -6.83
C VAL A 49 11.69 -14.20 -6.50
N ARG A 50 11.88 -15.07 -7.50
CA ARG A 50 11.92 -16.52 -7.29
C ARG A 50 13.04 -16.92 -6.33
N ILE A 51 14.22 -16.34 -6.49
CA ILE A 51 15.38 -16.52 -5.60
C ILE A 51 15.04 -16.07 -4.18
N ALA A 52 14.47 -14.87 -4.01
CA ALA A 52 14.12 -14.34 -2.69
C ALA A 52 13.08 -15.21 -1.98
N VAL A 53 12.03 -15.64 -2.69
CA VAL A 53 10.98 -16.53 -2.16
C VAL A 53 11.56 -17.88 -1.74
N ALA A 54 12.38 -18.51 -2.59
CA ALA A 54 13.01 -19.79 -2.29
C ALA A 54 13.97 -19.68 -1.09
N ALA A 55 14.81 -18.64 -1.06
CA ALA A 55 15.75 -18.40 0.02
C ALA A 55 15.03 -18.15 1.36
N ALA A 56 13.99 -17.31 1.37
CA ALA A 56 13.22 -17.00 2.56
C ALA A 56 12.63 -18.27 3.18
N ARG A 57 12.00 -19.14 2.38
CA ARG A 57 11.43 -20.40 2.89
C ARG A 57 12.49 -21.40 3.33
N LYS A 58 13.55 -21.57 2.55
CA LYS A 58 14.66 -22.48 2.89
C LYS A 58 15.26 -22.11 4.24
N TYR A 59 15.70 -20.86 4.39
CA TYR A 59 16.40 -20.44 5.60
C TYR A 59 15.46 -20.26 6.79
N TYR A 60 14.19 -19.96 6.58
CA TYR A 60 13.20 -20.02 7.66
C TYR A 60 13.09 -21.44 8.24
N ALA A 61 13.01 -22.46 7.39
CA ALA A 61 12.96 -23.86 7.84
C ALA A 61 14.27 -24.30 8.51
N GLU A 62 15.42 -23.99 7.92
CA GLU A 62 16.74 -24.34 8.46
C GLU A 62 17.01 -23.68 9.83
N ASN A 63 16.41 -22.51 10.10
CA ASN A 63 16.56 -21.79 11.37
C ASN A 63 15.39 -22.02 12.35
N GLY A 64 14.70 -23.16 12.25
CA GLY A 64 13.72 -23.61 13.25
C GLY A 64 12.31 -23.03 13.07
N GLY A 65 12.00 -22.47 11.91
CA GLY A 65 10.65 -22.03 11.56
C GLY A 65 9.68 -23.21 11.44
N THR A 66 8.66 -23.25 12.30
CA THR A 66 7.69 -24.37 12.35
C THR A 66 6.31 -24.05 11.78
N ASN A 67 5.97 -22.76 11.61
CA ASN A 67 4.67 -22.32 11.10
C ASN A 67 4.78 -21.94 9.61
N PRO A 68 3.70 -22.00 8.82
CA PRO A 68 3.74 -21.55 7.43
C PRO A 68 4.23 -20.09 7.31
N LEU A 69 5.38 -19.89 6.69
CA LEU A 69 5.89 -18.56 6.36
C LEU A 69 5.08 -17.98 5.21
N ARG A 70 4.27 -16.97 5.50
CA ARG A 70 3.51 -16.20 4.50
C ARG A 70 4.39 -15.09 3.92
N LEU A 71 4.60 -15.13 2.61
CA LEU A 71 5.40 -14.15 1.87
C LEU A 71 4.50 -13.24 1.03
N PHE A 72 4.68 -11.94 1.20
CA PHE A 72 3.89 -10.89 0.54
C PHE A 72 4.76 -10.12 -0.44
N VAL A 73 4.16 -9.63 -1.52
CA VAL A 73 4.71 -8.50 -2.28
C VAL A 73 3.97 -7.24 -1.83
N ASN A 74 4.70 -6.23 -1.37
CA ASN A 74 4.16 -4.99 -0.83
C ASN A 74 4.48 -3.81 -1.76
N ASP A 75 3.52 -2.93 -2.00
CA ASP A 75 3.72 -1.76 -2.87
C ASP A 75 2.76 -0.60 -2.52
N TYR A 76 3.11 0.62 -2.94
CA TYR A 76 2.30 1.83 -2.80
C TYR A 76 1.61 2.22 -4.11
N ASN A 77 0.67 3.16 -4.06
CA ASN A 77 -0.11 3.65 -5.20
C ASN A 77 -0.89 2.54 -5.92
N LEU A 78 -1.27 1.48 -5.21
CA LEU A 78 -2.12 0.43 -5.79
C LEU A 78 -3.57 0.93 -5.98
N GLU A 79 -3.95 1.89 -5.14
CA GLU A 79 -5.21 2.62 -5.12
C GLU A 79 -5.26 3.82 -6.09
N SER A 80 -4.27 3.95 -6.99
CA SER A 80 -4.11 5.08 -7.90
C SER A 80 -5.32 5.29 -8.81
N ASP A 81 -5.76 6.55 -8.92
CA ASP A 81 -6.87 6.96 -9.78
C ASP A 81 -6.43 7.54 -11.12
N TRP A 82 -5.26 8.19 -11.17
CA TRP A 82 -4.74 8.83 -12.38
C TRP A 82 -4.37 7.85 -13.50
N ASP A 83 -4.22 6.56 -13.17
CA ASP A 83 -3.86 5.49 -14.10
C ASP A 83 -4.93 4.39 -14.17
N ASP A 84 -6.13 4.64 -13.62
CA ASP A 84 -7.19 3.63 -13.53
C ASP A 84 -6.73 2.33 -12.85
N ASN A 85 -6.07 2.43 -11.68
CA ASN A 85 -5.48 1.31 -10.94
C ASN A 85 -4.49 0.47 -11.76
N LYS A 86 -3.79 1.06 -12.75
CA LYS A 86 -2.85 0.31 -13.60
C LYS A 86 -1.71 -0.30 -12.79
N LYS A 87 -1.25 0.34 -11.71
CA LYS A 87 -0.19 -0.23 -10.87
C LYS A 87 -0.59 -1.55 -10.20
N VAL A 88 -1.78 -1.67 -9.62
CA VAL A 88 -2.24 -2.96 -9.02
C VAL A 88 -2.52 -4.04 -10.07
N LYS A 89 -3.06 -3.66 -11.25
CA LYS A 89 -3.21 -4.60 -12.37
C LYS A 89 -1.83 -5.16 -12.80
N SER A 90 -0.82 -4.30 -12.83
CA SER A 90 0.56 -4.67 -13.16
C SER A 90 1.19 -5.54 -12.08
N LEU A 91 0.94 -5.24 -10.79
CA LEU A 91 1.40 -6.09 -9.69
C LEU A 91 0.84 -7.51 -9.78
N VAL A 92 -0.47 -7.66 -10.05
CA VAL A 92 -1.09 -8.98 -10.25
C VAL A 92 -0.46 -9.70 -11.44
N HIS A 93 -0.26 -9.03 -12.57
CA HIS A 93 0.41 -9.58 -13.74
C HIS A 93 1.83 -10.10 -13.44
N TRP A 94 2.65 -9.31 -12.72
CA TRP A 94 4.00 -9.73 -12.35
C TRP A 94 4.01 -10.90 -11.37
N ILE A 95 3.05 -10.96 -10.44
CA ILE A 95 2.87 -12.12 -9.55
C ILE A 95 2.60 -13.39 -10.36
N GLU A 96 1.71 -13.32 -11.37
CA GLU A 96 1.45 -14.46 -12.26
C GLU A 96 2.72 -14.91 -13.00
N LYS A 97 3.52 -13.98 -13.51
CA LYS A 97 4.82 -14.29 -14.14
C LYS A 97 5.81 -14.94 -13.18
N TRP A 98 5.93 -14.43 -11.96
CA TRP A 98 6.85 -15.01 -10.97
C TRP A 98 6.45 -16.43 -10.57
N GLU A 99 5.15 -16.71 -10.46
CA GLU A 99 4.61 -18.04 -10.10
C GLU A 99 4.50 -19.01 -11.30
N ALA A 100 4.73 -18.55 -12.53
CA ALA A 100 4.60 -19.37 -13.74
C ALA A 100 5.60 -20.56 -13.80
N ASP A 101 6.62 -20.59 -12.95
CA ASP A 101 7.53 -21.73 -12.79
C ASP A 101 6.87 -22.94 -12.09
N GLY A 102 5.68 -22.77 -11.53
CA GLY A 102 4.95 -23.81 -10.79
C GLY A 102 5.53 -24.16 -9.41
N VAL A 103 6.57 -23.45 -8.95
CA VAL A 103 7.29 -23.71 -7.69
C VAL A 103 7.24 -22.49 -6.79
N THR A 104 7.47 -21.32 -7.35
CA THR A 104 7.37 -20.04 -6.66
C THR A 104 5.92 -19.80 -6.27
N LYS A 105 5.73 -19.34 -5.03
CA LYS A 105 4.41 -19.04 -4.49
C LYS A 105 4.48 -17.79 -3.64
N ILE A 106 3.73 -16.78 -4.01
CA ILE A 106 3.49 -15.55 -3.28
C ILE A 106 2.14 -15.73 -2.56
N ASP A 107 2.16 -15.62 -1.24
CA ASP A 107 1.00 -15.93 -0.41
C ASP A 107 0.01 -14.76 -0.35
N GLY A 108 0.50 -13.53 -0.52
CA GLY A 108 -0.32 -12.34 -0.36
C GLY A 108 0.21 -11.09 -1.06
N ILE A 109 -0.65 -10.08 -1.12
CA ILE A 109 -0.38 -8.74 -1.60
C ILE A 109 -0.56 -7.76 -0.43
N GLY A 110 0.47 -6.96 -0.18
CA GLY A 110 0.45 -5.82 0.72
C GLY A 110 0.15 -4.55 -0.06
N THR A 111 -0.89 -3.83 0.33
CA THR A 111 -1.13 -2.47 -0.15
C THR A 111 -0.75 -1.50 0.96
N GLN A 112 0.26 -0.65 0.70
CA GLN A 112 0.77 0.30 1.68
C GLN A 112 -0.34 1.27 2.11
N MET A 113 -1.16 1.76 1.17
CA MET A 113 -2.27 2.69 1.44
C MET A 113 -1.84 4.03 2.05
N HIS A 114 -0.79 4.65 1.52
CA HIS A 114 -0.38 6.01 1.87
C HIS A 114 -1.27 7.06 1.21
N VAL A 115 -2.46 7.29 1.77
CA VAL A 115 -3.51 8.09 1.13
C VAL A 115 -3.56 9.54 1.62
N SER A 116 -4.36 10.36 0.95
CA SER A 116 -4.73 11.69 1.42
C SER A 116 -6.26 11.83 1.35
N CYS A 117 -6.84 12.46 2.37
CA CYS A 117 -8.23 12.93 2.31
C CYS A 117 -8.23 14.31 1.62
N HIS A 118 -9.04 14.45 0.57
CA HIS A 118 -9.12 15.68 -0.21
C HIS A 118 -10.38 16.47 0.17
N ALA A 119 -10.24 17.79 0.32
CA ALA A 119 -11.38 18.69 0.51
C ALA A 119 -12.30 18.69 -0.71
N ASN A 120 -11.68 18.72 -1.90
CA ASN A 120 -12.40 18.71 -3.16
C ASN A 120 -13.19 17.40 -3.34
N ALA A 121 -14.53 17.52 -3.36
CA ALA A 121 -15.43 16.38 -3.34
C ALA A 121 -15.32 15.46 -4.58
N GLU A 122 -15.09 16.03 -5.77
CA GLU A 122 -14.91 15.25 -7.00
C GLU A 122 -13.62 14.42 -6.94
N THR A 123 -12.53 15.04 -6.49
CA THR A 123 -11.26 14.36 -6.27
C THR A 123 -11.40 13.26 -5.22
N GLN A 124 -11.99 13.57 -4.07
CA GLN A 124 -12.21 12.60 -2.99
C GLN A 124 -13.06 11.41 -3.47
N LYS A 125 -14.10 11.66 -4.26
CA LYS A 125 -14.92 10.61 -4.85
C LYS A 125 -14.12 9.72 -5.81
N SER A 126 -13.28 10.32 -6.67
CA SER A 126 -12.37 9.57 -7.55
C SER A 126 -11.44 8.65 -6.74
N LYS A 127 -10.85 9.14 -5.64
CA LYS A 127 -10.01 8.33 -4.75
C LYS A 127 -10.78 7.17 -4.13
N GLU A 128 -11.98 7.42 -3.62
CA GLU A 128 -12.84 6.39 -3.02
C GLU A 128 -13.21 5.29 -4.02
N ASP A 129 -13.56 5.67 -5.25
CA ASP A 129 -13.92 4.72 -6.31
C ASP A 129 -12.72 3.84 -6.71
N HIS A 130 -11.51 4.40 -6.75
CA HIS A 130 -10.30 3.64 -7.07
C HIS A 130 -9.75 2.82 -5.90
N VAL A 131 -10.05 3.18 -4.65
CA VAL A 131 -9.84 2.28 -3.49
C VAL A 131 -10.74 1.05 -3.59
N VAL A 132 -12.02 1.23 -3.93
CA VAL A 132 -12.96 0.11 -4.14
C VAL A 132 -12.46 -0.80 -5.25
N LYS A 133 -12.16 -0.24 -6.41
CA LYS A 133 -11.67 -0.99 -7.57
C LYS A 133 -10.35 -1.71 -7.30
N MET A 134 -9.42 -1.09 -6.57
CA MET A 134 -8.20 -1.76 -6.10
C MET A 134 -8.57 -2.99 -5.25
N PHE A 135 -9.47 -2.87 -4.27
CA PHE A 135 -9.86 -4.02 -3.45
C PHE A 135 -10.55 -5.12 -4.25
N GLU A 136 -11.36 -4.78 -5.27
CA GLU A 136 -11.97 -5.76 -6.17
C GLU A 136 -10.89 -6.55 -6.94
N ILE A 137 -9.91 -5.86 -7.52
CA ILE A 137 -8.77 -6.49 -8.21
C ILE A 137 -7.96 -7.39 -7.25
N LEU A 138 -7.71 -6.90 -6.03
CA LEU A 138 -6.99 -7.68 -5.02
C LEU A 138 -7.79 -8.91 -4.56
N ALA A 139 -9.11 -8.81 -4.45
CA ALA A 139 -9.98 -9.94 -4.15
C ALA A 139 -9.92 -10.99 -5.28
N GLU A 140 -10.07 -10.56 -6.54
CA GLU A 140 -10.02 -11.41 -7.72
C GLU A 140 -8.69 -12.16 -7.89
N SER A 141 -7.58 -11.60 -7.40
CA SER A 141 -6.27 -12.26 -7.41
C SER A 141 -6.23 -13.59 -6.63
N GLY A 142 -7.18 -13.84 -5.72
CA GLY A 142 -7.20 -15.00 -4.84
C GLY A 142 -6.11 -15.02 -3.77
N LYS A 143 -5.28 -13.97 -3.67
CA LYS A 143 -4.19 -13.85 -2.69
C LYS A 143 -4.70 -13.36 -1.34
N LEU A 144 -3.92 -13.61 -0.27
CA LEU A 144 -4.13 -12.90 0.99
C LEU A 144 -3.93 -11.39 0.75
N VAL A 145 -4.78 -10.55 1.32
CA VAL A 145 -4.70 -9.09 1.18
C VAL A 145 -4.44 -8.47 2.54
N LYS A 146 -3.40 -7.66 2.63
CA LYS A 146 -3.05 -6.90 3.83
C LYS A 146 -2.99 -5.41 3.50
N ILE A 147 -3.67 -4.58 4.27
CA ILE A 147 -3.32 -3.15 4.35
C ILE A 147 -2.12 -3.05 5.30
N THR A 148 -0.98 -2.62 4.79
CA THR A 148 0.33 -2.74 5.47
C THR A 148 0.78 -1.47 6.16
N GLU A 149 0.45 -0.30 5.61
CA GLU A 149 1.10 0.97 5.99
C GLU A 149 0.11 2.15 5.94
N LEU A 150 -1.15 1.92 6.33
CA LEU A 150 -2.16 2.96 6.18
C LEU A 150 -1.79 4.18 7.02
N ASP A 151 -1.65 5.31 6.34
CA ASP A 151 -1.63 6.64 6.91
C ASP A 151 -2.38 7.61 6.00
N MET A 152 -2.82 8.74 6.55
CA MET A 152 -3.68 9.66 5.83
C MET A 152 -3.29 11.10 6.12
N GLY A 153 -2.82 11.80 5.10
CA GLY A 153 -2.71 13.26 5.11
C GLY A 153 -4.05 13.94 4.81
N TYR A 154 -4.07 15.27 4.86
CA TYR A 154 -5.20 16.07 4.39
C TYR A 154 -4.72 17.06 3.32
N VAL A 155 -5.51 17.20 2.26
CA VAL A 155 -5.25 18.12 1.14
C VAL A 155 -6.42 19.09 1.01
N ASP A 156 -6.14 20.39 1.01
CA ASP A 156 -7.15 21.44 0.87
C ASP A 156 -7.73 21.55 -0.55
N GLU A 157 -8.67 22.48 -0.76
CA GLU A 157 -9.34 22.68 -2.07
C GLU A 157 -8.35 23.14 -3.15
N GLU A 158 -7.29 23.83 -2.73
CA GLU A 158 -6.22 24.32 -3.60
C GLU A 158 -5.16 23.25 -3.91
N GLY A 159 -5.28 22.05 -3.33
CA GLY A 159 -4.36 20.94 -3.56
C GLY A 159 -3.12 20.95 -2.67
N ASN A 160 -3.07 21.77 -1.61
CA ASN A 160 -1.95 21.83 -0.68
C ASN A 160 -2.15 20.86 0.50
N SER A 161 -1.04 20.26 0.95
CA SER A 161 -1.03 19.49 2.19
C SER A 161 -1.26 20.40 3.40
N VAL A 162 -2.20 20.02 4.27
CA VAL A 162 -2.54 20.74 5.50
C VAL A 162 -1.79 20.11 6.68
N LYS A 163 -1.08 20.95 7.43
CA LYS A 163 -0.29 20.52 8.60
C LYS A 163 -1.17 20.36 9.83
N THR A 164 -0.73 19.52 10.77
CA THR A 164 -1.45 19.21 12.01
C THR A 164 -1.89 20.46 12.78
N ALA A 165 -1.06 21.50 12.81
CA ALA A 165 -1.35 22.75 13.53
C ALA A 165 -2.49 23.57 12.88
N ASP A 166 -2.75 23.36 11.59
CA ASP A 166 -3.69 24.14 10.79
C ASP A 166 -5.01 23.38 10.53
N MET A 167 -5.11 22.14 11.04
CA MET A 167 -6.29 21.30 10.86
C MET A 167 -7.49 21.86 11.61
N THR A 168 -8.61 21.96 10.90
CA THR A 168 -9.91 22.28 11.49
C THR A 168 -10.65 21.01 11.92
N GLN A 169 -11.64 21.18 12.81
CA GLN A 169 -12.52 20.09 13.24
C GLN A 169 -13.28 19.42 12.08
N ALA A 170 -13.67 20.20 11.07
CA ALA A 170 -14.37 19.68 9.89
C ALA A 170 -13.45 18.78 9.06
N GLN A 171 -12.20 19.18 8.85
CA GLN A 171 -11.20 18.40 8.11
C GLN A 171 -10.85 17.11 8.86
N HIS A 172 -10.67 17.17 10.18
CA HIS A 172 -10.49 15.96 10.99
C HIS A 172 -11.67 14.99 10.91
N LYS A 173 -12.90 15.50 10.84
CA LYS A 173 -14.09 14.67 10.64
C LYS A 173 -14.09 14.03 9.24
N ALA A 174 -13.74 14.77 8.19
CA ALA A 174 -13.62 14.21 6.85
C ALA A 174 -12.59 13.06 6.79
N MET A 175 -11.42 13.24 7.40
CA MET A 175 -10.42 12.16 7.52
C MET A 175 -10.98 10.95 8.28
N SER A 176 -11.73 11.18 9.37
CA SER A 176 -12.38 10.11 10.13
C SER A 176 -13.33 9.30 9.27
N GLU A 177 -14.18 9.95 8.47
CA GLU A 177 -15.10 9.27 7.56
C GLU A 177 -14.34 8.49 6.48
N TYR A 178 -13.23 9.03 5.96
CA TYR A 178 -12.47 8.33 4.94
C TYR A 178 -11.73 7.10 5.49
N TYR A 179 -11.14 7.19 6.70
CA TYR A 179 -10.62 6.01 7.41
C TYR A 179 -11.70 4.93 7.59
N LYS A 180 -12.88 5.34 8.05
CA LYS A 180 -14.03 4.44 8.22
C LYS A 180 -14.41 3.79 6.89
N PHE A 181 -14.48 4.56 5.81
CA PHE A 181 -14.78 4.07 4.46
C PHE A 181 -13.79 2.99 4.03
N ILE A 182 -12.48 3.27 4.08
CA ILE A 182 -11.42 2.34 3.66
C ILE A 182 -11.52 1.03 4.43
N VAL A 183 -11.61 1.11 5.77
CA VAL A 183 -11.66 -0.09 6.63
C VAL A 183 -12.92 -0.91 6.36
N LYS A 184 -14.08 -0.26 6.18
CA LYS A 184 -15.33 -0.97 5.83
C LYS A 184 -15.22 -1.64 4.46
N LYS A 185 -14.68 -0.94 3.46
CA LYS A 185 -14.52 -1.50 2.11
C LYS A 185 -13.57 -2.69 2.07
N TYR A 186 -12.51 -2.68 2.88
CA TYR A 186 -11.67 -3.85 3.04
C TYR A 186 -12.47 -5.08 3.50
N PHE A 187 -13.28 -4.95 4.57
CA PHE A 187 -14.08 -6.08 5.07
C PHE A 187 -15.24 -6.47 4.16
N GLU A 188 -15.82 -5.51 3.44
CA GLU A 188 -16.94 -5.72 2.52
C GLU A 188 -16.50 -6.45 1.24
N ILE A 189 -15.37 -6.06 0.68
CA ILE A 189 -14.93 -6.49 -0.66
C ILE A 189 -13.97 -7.69 -0.57
N ILE A 190 -12.98 -7.66 0.32
CA ILE A 190 -12.00 -8.74 0.43
C ILE A 190 -12.66 -9.95 1.09
N PRO A 191 -12.68 -11.14 0.45
CA PRO A 191 -13.25 -12.33 1.07
C PRO A 191 -12.59 -12.67 2.41
N VAL A 192 -13.38 -13.15 3.38
CA VAL A 192 -12.91 -13.42 4.76
C VAL A 192 -11.65 -14.31 4.79
N ALA A 193 -11.55 -15.30 3.90
CA ALA A 193 -10.37 -16.19 3.81
C ALA A 193 -9.10 -15.48 3.28
N GLN A 194 -9.25 -14.34 2.61
CA GLN A 194 -8.17 -13.51 2.08
C GLN A 194 -7.80 -12.35 3.02
N GLN A 195 -8.64 -12.01 4.01
CA GLN A 195 -8.39 -10.91 4.93
C GLN A 195 -7.22 -11.22 5.88
N TYR A 196 -6.01 -10.74 5.59
CA TYR A 196 -4.83 -10.96 6.44
C TYR A 196 -4.63 -9.90 7.52
N GLY A 197 -5.15 -8.68 7.33
CA GLY A 197 -5.19 -7.65 8.36
C GLY A 197 -4.90 -6.24 7.86
N ILE A 198 -4.98 -5.29 8.79
CA ILE A 198 -4.79 -3.87 8.58
C ILE A 198 -3.75 -3.36 9.58
N THR A 199 -2.74 -2.64 9.09
CA THR A 199 -1.72 -1.97 9.91
C THR A 199 -1.74 -0.48 9.60
N GLN A 200 -1.78 0.33 10.66
CA GLN A 200 -1.56 1.77 10.61
C GLN A 200 -0.05 2.03 10.68
N TRP A 201 0.49 2.86 9.78
CA TRP A 201 1.95 3.07 9.66
C TRP A 201 2.55 3.82 10.84
N CYS A 202 1.85 4.85 11.31
CA CYS A 202 2.30 5.69 12.41
C CYS A 202 1.22 5.82 13.49
N ILE A 203 1.67 5.76 14.75
CA ILE A 203 0.77 5.90 15.91
C ILE A 203 0.33 7.36 16.04
N THR A 204 1.30 8.29 16.06
CA THR A 204 1.07 9.72 16.25
C THR A 204 1.19 10.50 14.96
N ASP A 205 0.71 11.73 14.96
CA ASP A 205 1.00 12.71 13.91
C ASP A 205 2.50 12.86 13.67
N SER A 206 2.85 13.13 12.41
CA SER A 206 4.25 13.17 11.99
C SER A 206 4.93 14.41 12.56
N PRO A 207 6.11 14.28 13.20
CA PRO A 207 6.88 15.43 13.65
C PRO A 207 7.23 16.37 12.48
N THR A 208 7.32 17.68 12.72
CA THR A 208 7.64 18.68 11.68
C THR A 208 8.95 18.38 10.94
N GLY A 209 9.94 17.80 11.61
CA GLY A 209 11.24 17.44 11.03
C GLY A 209 11.31 16.04 10.40
N SER A 210 10.19 15.32 10.30
CA SER A 210 10.18 13.97 9.70
C SER A 210 10.45 14.01 8.20
N GLY A 211 11.26 13.06 7.71
CA GLY A 211 11.47 12.84 6.27
C GLY A 211 10.23 12.26 5.55
N TRP A 212 9.28 11.69 6.30
CA TRP A 212 8.01 11.21 5.79
C TRP A 212 6.86 12.04 6.35
N ARG A 213 6.12 12.70 5.44
CA ARG A 213 4.92 13.50 5.76
C ARG A 213 5.13 14.48 6.93
N GLY A 214 6.27 15.19 6.95
CA GLY A 214 6.66 16.06 8.07
C GLY A 214 5.58 17.07 8.45
N GLY A 215 5.15 17.02 9.72
CA GLY A 215 4.13 17.90 10.28
C GLY A 215 2.68 17.60 9.87
N GLU A 216 2.41 16.49 9.19
CA GLU A 216 1.06 16.13 8.72
C GLU A 216 0.25 15.32 9.76
N PRO A 217 -1.10 15.38 9.69
CA PRO A 217 -2.01 14.78 10.68
C PRO A 217 -2.24 13.27 10.46
N VAL A 218 -1.17 12.51 10.24
CA VAL A 218 -1.21 11.10 9.81
C VAL A 218 -1.53 10.07 10.89
N GLY A 219 -1.41 10.43 12.17
CA GLY A 219 -1.65 9.51 13.27
C GLY A 219 -3.12 9.32 13.60
N LEU A 220 -3.43 8.18 14.23
CA LEU A 220 -4.70 8.02 14.95
C LEU A 220 -4.67 8.74 16.31
N TRP A 221 -3.47 9.07 16.79
CA TRP A 221 -3.22 9.91 17.96
C TRP A 221 -2.48 11.19 17.58
N ASP A 222 -2.63 12.22 18.41
CA ASP A 222 -1.78 13.42 18.32
C ASP A 222 -0.39 13.16 18.92
N ALA A 223 0.51 14.15 18.85
CA ALA A 223 1.86 14.05 19.41
C ALA A 223 1.90 13.86 20.94
N ASN A 224 0.80 14.14 21.64
CA ASN A 224 0.63 13.94 23.08
C ASN A 224 -0.08 12.63 23.42
N TYR A 225 -0.29 11.74 22.44
CA TYR A 225 -1.01 10.47 22.59
C TYR A 225 -2.49 10.62 22.99
N ASN A 226 -3.12 11.76 22.68
CA ASN A 226 -4.57 11.87 22.74
C ASN A 226 -5.19 11.29 21.47
N ARG A 227 -6.32 10.59 21.62
CA ARG A 227 -7.05 10.03 20.48
C ARG A 227 -7.61 11.15 19.62
N LYS A 228 -7.46 11.03 18.29
CA LYS A 228 -8.04 11.95 17.31
C LYS A 228 -9.38 11.46 16.79
N HIS A 229 -10.06 12.29 16.01
CA HIS A 229 -11.25 11.90 15.25
C HIS A 229 -10.97 10.68 14.35
N THR A 230 -9.80 10.62 13.71
CA THR A 230 -9.37 9.50 12.86
C THR A 230 -9.33 8.15 13.60
N TYR A 231 -8.97 8.13 14.89
CA TYR A 231 -9.10 6.93 15.72
C TYR A 231 -10.54 6.43 15.78
N ALA A 232 -11.51 7.34 15.93
CA ALA A 232 -12.92 6.98 16.01
C ALA A 232 -13.41 6.39 14.68
N GLY A 233 -13.09 7.02 13.56
CA GLY A 233 -13.39 6.50 12.22
C GLY A 233 -12.81 5.11 11.96
N PHE A 234 -11.53 4.91 12.30
CA PHE A 234 -10.87 3.61 12.19
C PHE A 234 -11.58 2.55 13.05
N ALA A 235 -11.87 2.86 14.32
CA ALA A 235 -12.54 1.95 15.24
C ALA A 235 -13.97 1.61 14.82
N ASP A 236 -14.73 2.58 14.31
CA ASP A 236 -16.08 2.36 13.80
C ASP A 236 -16.06 1.51 12.53
N GLY A 237 -15.06 1.69 11.66
CA GLY A 237 -14.83 0.84 10.50
C GLY A 237 -14.61 -0.62 10.89
N LEU A 238 -13.74 -0.87 11.88
CA LEU A 238 -13.51 -2.21 12.43
C LEU A 238 -14.78 -2.81 13.08
N ALA A 239 -15.60 -1.97 13.69
CA ALA A 239 -16.83 -2.38 14.35
C ALA A 239 -18.02 -2.58 13.39
N GLY A 240 -17.86 -2.29 12.10
CA GLY A 240 -18.92 -2.38 11.09
C GLY A 240 -20.05 -1.35 11.26
N LYS A 241 -19.78 -0.22 11.93
CA LYS A 241 -20.75 0.85 12.19
C LYS A 241 -20.85 1.88 11.07
#